data_AF-A0A9D5CB05-F1
#
_entry.id   AF-A0A9D5CB05-F1
#
_cell.length_a   1.000
_cell.length_b   1.000
_cell.length_c   1.000
_cell.angle_alpha   90.00
_cell.angle_beta   90.00
_cell.angle_gamma   90.00
#
_symmetry.space_group_name_H-M   'P 1'
#
loop_
_entity.id
_entity.type
_entity.pdbx_description
1 polymer ?
#
loop_
_entity_poly.entity_id
_entity_poly.type
_entity_poly.pdbx_seq_one_letter_code
_entity_poly.pdbx_strand_id
1 'polypeptide(L)'
;MNMMMVSIFPPLIMACANVLLQEPSFVTSLAFPSTTHLEKPGNVISAGRLSFQIFHPPTGTCVVRKFPNDPLKLGPCSQSDPWEYTPQKFLQVKGTYYCLQATASGNPAKLGIICTAPDCSWEVTSNSKPQISKKLADGSSLCLDVDSSNVLVTNPCLCLNSNGDCAADSQWFEITPRDTKGGGNSGTLPVSSLTSSLP
;
A
#
# COMPACT_ATOMS: atom_id res chain seq x y z
N MET A 1 32.56 -20.25 50.51
CA MET A 1 32.67 -19.04 49.66
C MET A 1 31.92 -19.35 48.38
N ASN A 2 30.59 -19.24 48.42
CA ASN A 2 29.80 -18.05 48.04
C ASN A 2 29.85 -17.81 46.52
N MET A 3 28.76 -17.61 45.78
CA MET A 3 27.32 -17.58 46.04
C MET A 3 26.67 -17.71 44.66
N MET A 4 25.51 -18.36 44.59
CA MET A 4 24.63 -18.33 43.41
C MET A 4 24.17 -16.90 43.15
N MET A 5 24.25 -16.42 41.91
CA MET A 5 23.60 -15.17 41.50
C MET A 5 22.40 -15.55 40.62
N VAL A 6 21.25 -15.67 41.27
CA VAL A 6 19.93 -15.81 40.63
C VAL A 6 19.47 -14.41 40.25
N SER A 7 19.56 -14.05 38.99
CA SER A 7 19.04 -12.77 38.49
C SER A 7 17.53 -12.89 38.26
N ILE A 8 16.77 -12.58 39.31
CA ILE A 8 15.33 -12.35 39.27
C ILE A 8 15.13 -10.93 38.74
N PHE A 9 14.65 -10.79 37.50
CA PHE A 9 14.11 -9.52 37.00
C PHE A 9 12.66 -9.37 37.48
N PRO A 10 12.31 -8.28 38.18
CA PRO A 10 10.94 -8.05 38.64
C PRO A 10 10.00 -7.68 37.48
N PRO A 11 8.71 -8.08 37.52
CA PRO A 11 7.72 -7.62 36.57
C PRO A 11 7.41 -6.15 36.86
N LEU A 12 7.54 -5.29 35.84
CA LEU A 12 7.04 -3.93 35.87
C LEU A 12 5.50 -3.98 35.92
N ILE A 13 4.99 -3.76 37.12
CA ILE A 13 3.57 -3.53 37.39
C ILE A 13 3.25 -2.14 36.87
N MET A 14 2.57 -2.09 35.72
CA MET A 14 1.97 -0.86 35.19
C MET A 14 0.70 -0.59 36.00
N ALA A 15 0.84 0.18 37.07
CA ALA A 15 -0.26 0.79 37.80
C ALA A 15 -0.30 2.28 37.44
N CYS A 16 -1.30 2.70 36.67
CA CYS A 16 -1.68 4.10 36.52
C CYS A 16 -3.19 4.17 36.73
N ALA A 17 -3.57 4.96 37.74
CA ALA A 17 -4.87 5.05 38.35
C ALA A 17 -6.00 5.60 37.45
N ASN A 18 -7.20 5.07 37.72
CA ASN A 18 -8.49 5.75 37.78
C ASN A 18 -8.46 7.27 37.58
N VAL A 19 -9.01 7.73 36.45
CA VAL A 19 -9.64 9.06 36.35
C VAL A 19 -11.10 8.89 36.76
N LEU A 20 -11.43 9.58 37.85
CA LEU A 20 -12.77 9.69 38.41
C LEU A 20 -13.71 10.44 37.46
N LEU A 21 -14.92 9.90 37.42
CA LEU A 21 -16.19 10.45 36.97
C LEU A 21 -16.29 11.98 36.93
N GLN A 22 -16.65 12.52 35.76
CA GLN A 22 -17.42 13.76 35.69
C GLN A 22 -18.31 13.79 34.44
N GLU A 23 -19.58 13.43 34.62
CA GLU A 23 -20.67 13.83 33.73
C GLU A 23 -20.90 15.34 33.86
N PRO A 24 -21.28 16.03 32.78
CA PRO A 24 -22.63 16.59 32.83
C PRO A 24 -23.40 16.45 31.51
N SER A 25 -24.65 16.07 31.69
CA SER A 25 -25.76 16.10 30.75
C SER A 25 -25.94 17.46 30.06
N PHE A 26 -25.91 17.47 28.72
CA PHE A 26 -26.65 18.44 27.92
C PHE A 26 -27.26 17.76 26.69
N VAL A 27 -28.50 17.32 26.85
CA VAL A 27 -29.42 17.08 25.75
C VAL A 27 -29.67 18.41 25.04
N THR A 28 -29.24 18.54 23.79
CA THR A 28 -29.76 19.56 22.88
C THR A 28 -30.37 18.86 21.69
N SER A 29 -31.71 18.82 21.70
CA SER A 29 -32.54 18.36 20.60
C SER A 29 -32.42 19.36 19.45
N LEU A 30 -31.90 18.93 18.30
CA LEU A 30 -32.06 19.66 17.05
C LEU A 30 -32.94 18.82 16.13
N ALA A 31 -34.12 19.36 15.85
CA ALA A 31 -35.07 18.84 14.89
C ALA A 31 -34.41 18.80 13.50
N PHE A 32 -34.36 17.61 12.90
CA PHE A 32 -33.98 17.45 11.50
C PHE A 32 -35.17 17.85 10.61
N PRO A 33 -35.02 18.79 9.67
CA PRO A 33 -36.02 18.98 8.63
C PRO A 33 -35.98 17.78 7.68
N SER A 34 -37.11 17.08 7.57
CA SER A 34 -37.32 16.04 6.57
C SER A 34 -37.29 16.64 5.17
N THR A 35 -36.15 16.52 4.47
CA THR A 35 -36.11 16.70 3.02
C THR A 35 -36.11 15.32 2.36
N THR A 36 -37.26 14.93 1.83
CA THR A 36 -37.39 13.77 0.94
C THR A 36 -36.74 14.11 -0.40
N HIS A 37 -35.41 13.99 -0.48
CA HIS A 37 -34.72 13.91 -1.77
C HIS A 37 -34.62 12.43 -2.14
N LEU A 38 -35.42 12.02 -3.12
CA LEU A 38 -35.35 10.71 -3.76
C LEU A 38 -34.06 10.65 -4.57
N GLU A 39 -32.93 10.44 -3.89
CA GLU A 39 -31.68 10.11 -4.57
C GLU A 39 -31.75 8.64 -5.00
N LYS A 40 -31.78 8.46 -6.32
CA LYS A 40 -31.61 7.18 -7.00
C LYS A 40 -30.42 6.45 -6.36
N PRO A 41 -30.53 5.17 -5.96
CA PRO A 41 -29.40 4.46 -5.36
C PRO A 41 -28.28 4.37 -6.40
N GLY A 42 -27.28 5.24 -6.26
CA GLY A 42 -25.98 5.03 -6.84
C GLY A 42 -25.49 3.67 -6.35
N ASN A 43 -24.96 2.86 -7.27
CA ASN A 43 -24.36 1.59 -6.91
C ASN A 43 -23.19 1.88 -5.95
N VAL A 44 -23.43 1.75 -4.65
CA VAL A 44 -22.40 1.91 -3.63
C VAL A 44 -21.51 0.67 -3.74
N ILE A 45 -20.48 0.75 -4.59
CA ILE A 45 -19.40 -0.23 -4.56
C ILE A 45 -18.74 -0.04 -3.20
N SER A 46 -19.06 -0.94 -2.26
CA SER A 46 -18.42 -0.97 -0.95
C SER A 46 -16.92 -0.91 -1.17
N ALA A 47 -16.26 0.11 -0.58
CA ALA A 47 -14.81 0.30 -0.68
C ALA A 47 -14.03 -0.98 -0.34
N GLY A 48 -14.60 -1.86 0.49
CA GLY A 48 -14.05 -3.17 0.82
C GLY A 48 -13.95 -4.16 -0.36
N ARG A 49 -14.58 -3.90 -1.51
CA ARG A 49 -14.50 -4.76 -2.71
C ARG A 49 -13.47 -4.31 -3.74
N LEU A 50 -13.00 -3.07 -3.68
CA LEU A 50 -12.02 -2.57 -4.64
C LEU A 50 -10.65 -3.24 -4.42
N SER A 51 -10.05 -3.72 -5.50
CA SER A 51 -8.69 -4.25 -5.52
C SER A 51 -7.93 -3.67 -6.69
N PHE A 52 -6.64 -3.50 -6.51
CA PHE A 52 -5.75 -2.90 -7.49
C PHE A 52 -4.83 -3.94 -8.10
N GLN A 53 -4.14 -3.55 -9.15
CA GLN A 53 -3.00 -4.24 -9.72
C GLN A 53 -1.83 -3.25 -9.84
N ILE A 54 -0.60 -3.75 -9.70
CA ILE A 54 0.60 -2.95 -9.93
C ILE A 54 1.00 -3.15 -11.38
N PHE A 55 0.72 -2.15 -12.21
CA PHE A 55 0.95 -2.12 -13.64
C PHE A 55 2.30 -1.49 -13.95
N HIS A 56 3.01 -2.04 -14.94
CA HIS A 56 4.27 -1.50 -15.47
C HIS A 56 4.01 -0.99 -16.89
N PRO A 57 3.73 0.32 -17.06
CA PRO A 57 3.28 0.88 -18.33
C PRO A 57 4.22 0.61 -19.51
N PRO A 58 5.56 0.71 -19.37
CA PRO A 58 6.45 0.56 -20.51
C PRO A 58 6.42 -0.82 -21.17
N THR A 59 6.01 -1.87 -20.45
CA THR A 59 5.88 -3.23 -20.99
C THR A 59 4.44 -3.67 -21.18
N GLY A 60 3.46 -2.90 -20.69
CA GLY A 60 2.04 -3.29 -20.73
C GLY A 60 1.72 -4.53 -19.88
N THR A 61 2.52 -4.81 -18.85
CA THR A 61 2.37 -6.00 -17.99
C THR A 61 2.20 -5.61 -16.52
N CYS A 62 1.85 -6.56 -15.66
CA CYS A 62 1.65 -6.32 -14.24
C CYS A 62 2.56 -7.19 -13.37
N VAL A 63 2.70 -6.81 -12.11
CA VAL A 63 3.37 -7.60 -11.08
C VAL A 63 2.58 -8.87 -10.80
N VAL A 64 3.24 -10.01 -10.95
CA VAL A 64 2.69 -11.35 -10.72
C VAL A 64 3.65 -12.18 -9.87
N ARG A 65 3.12 -13.21 -9.23
CA ARG A 65 3.89 -14.35 -8.68
C ARG A 65 3.24 -15.64 -9.13
N LYS A 66 4.05 -16.66 -9.39
CA LYS A 66 3.55 -17.98 -9.78
C LYS A 66 3.30 -18.86 -8.56
N PHE A 67 4.25 -18.88 -7.62
CA PHE A 67 4.10 -19.52 -6.31
C PHE A 67 4.42 -18.55 -5.17
N PRO A 68 3.99 -18.82 -3.92
CA PRO A 68 4.20 -17.89 -2.79
C PRO A 68 5.65 -17.51 -2.51
N ASN A 69 6.60 -18.38 -2.83
CA ASN A 69 8.03 -18.16 -2.58
C ASN A 69 8.81 -17.79 -3.84
N ASP A 70 8.14 -17.71 -5.00
CA ASP A 70 8.79 -17.27 -6.22
C ASP A 70 9.08 -15.77 -6.17
N PRO A 71 10.16 -15.30 -6.81
CA PRO A 71 10.37 -13.88 -7.01
C PRO A 71 9.17 -13.25 -7.72
N LEU A 72 8.84 -12.03 -7.33
CA LEU A 72 7.87 -11.21 -8.07
C LEU A 72 8.44 -10.91 -9.46
N LYS A 73 7.59 -11.02 -10.48
CA LYS A 73 7.96 -10.78 -11.88
C LYS A 73 6.91 -9.97 -12.59
N LEU A 74 7.25 -9.44 -13.76
CA LEU A 74 6.26 -8.94 -14.69
C LEU A 74 5.62 -10.08 -15.50
N GLY A 75 4.31 -9.98 -15.72
CA GLY A 75 3.54 -10.96 -16.48
C GLY A 75 2.14 -10.45 -16.86
N PRO A 76 1.28 -11.30 -17.45
CA PRO A 76 -0.06 -10.90 -17.87
C PRO A 76 -0.89 -10.37 -16.68
N CYS A 77 -1.53 -9.21 -16.83
CA CYS A 77 -2.32 -8.59 -15.76
C CYS A 77 -3.47 -9.45 -15.24
N SER A 78 -4.01 -10.36 -16.07
CA SER A 78 -4.99 -11.36 -15.65
C SER A 78 -4.48 -12.31 -14.55
N GLN A 79 -3.15 -12.43 -14.38
CA GLN A 79 -2.49 -13.25 -13.37
C GLN A 79 -1.97 -12.45 -12.16
N SER A 80 -2.09 -11.11 -12.16
CA SER A 80 -1.71 -10.31 -11.01
C SER A 80 -2.58 -10.66 -9.80
N ASP A 81 -1.96 -10.73 -8.63
CA ASP A 81 -2.68 -10.75 -7.37
C ASP A 81 -3.55 -9.49 -7.22
N PRO A 82 -4.63 -9.54 -6.42
CA PRO A 82 -5.32 -8.34 -5.98
C PRO A 82 -4.46 -7.62 -4.94
N TRP A 83 -4.09 -6.38 -5.20
CA TRP A 83 -3.33 -5.55 -4.26
C TRP A 83 -4.21 -4.53 -3.56
N GLU A 84 -3.78 -4.10 -2.38
CA GLU A 84 -4.31 -2.95 -1.65
C GLU A 84 -3.15 -2.05 -1.19
N TYR A 85 -3.38 -0.74 -1.20
CA TYR A 85 -2.46 0.24 -0.65
C TYR A 85 -3.07 0.84 0.61
N THR A 86 -2.44 0.58 1.76
CA THR A 86 -3.01 0.95 3.07
C THR A 86 -2.66 2.39 3.47
N PRO A 87 -3.37 3.00 4.44
CA PRO A 87 -3.00 4.31 4.99
C PRO A 87 -1.58 4.35 5.62
N GLN A 88 -1.06 3.20 6.05
CA GLN A 88 0.33 3.05 6.53
C GLN A 88 1.35 2.96 5.39
N LYS A 89 0.89 3.14 4.14
CA LYS A 89 1.69 3.09 2.91
C LYS A 89 2.26 1.72 2.61
N PHE A 90 1.54 0.66 2.97
CA PHE A 90 1.93 -0.71 2.66
C PHE A 90 1.21 -1.18 1.39
N LEU A 91 1.96 -1.80 0.48
CA LEU A 91 1.41 -2.54 -0.65
C LEU A 91 1.20 -3.99 -0.22
N GLN A 92 -0.06 -4.37 0.02
CA GLN A 92 -0.42 -5.70 0.52
C GLN A 92 -1.17 -6.50 -0.55
N VAL A 93 -1.00 -7.81 -0.54
CA VAL A 93 -1.83 -8.72 -1.33
C VAL A 93 -3.14 -8.91 -0.58
N LYS A 94 -4.23 -8.36 -1.12
CA LYS A 94 -5.55 -8.28 -0.51
C LYS A 94 -6.06 -9.67 -0.11
N GLY A 95 -6.53 -9.78 1.13
CA GLY A 95 -7.03 -11.04 1.70
C GLY A 95 -5.91 -11.99 2.17
N THR A 96 -4.66 -11.51 2.23
CA THR A 96 -3.52 -12.25 2.77
C THR A 96 -2.73 -11.36 3.73
N TYR A 97 -1.69 -11.92 4.35
CA TYR A 97 -0.75 -11.18 5.20
C TYR A 97 0.48 -10.68 4.44
N TYR A 98 0.56 -10.92 3.13
CA TYR A 98 1.75 -10.59 2.36
C TYR A 98 1.81 -9.10 2.05
N CYS A 99 2.94 -8.47 2.34
CA CYS A 99 3.27 -7.12 1.92
C CYS A 99 4.57 -7.09 1.11
N LEU A 100 4.64 -6.15 0.17
CA LEU A 100 5.84 -5.87 -0.59
C LEU A 100 6.91 -5.26 0.32
N GLN A 101 8.07 -5.88 0.35
CA GLN A 101 9.22 -5.44 1.14
C GLN A 101 10.36 -5.00 0.23
N ALA A 102 10.90 -3.83 0.52
CA ALA A 102 12.13 -3.37 -0.09
C ALA A 102 13.31 -4.18 0.45
N THR A 103 14.25 -4.52 -0.43
CA THR A 103 15.52 -5.15 -0.04
C THR A 103 16.68 -4.21 -0.29
N ALA A 104 17.91 -4.68 -0.08
CA ALA A 104 19.09 -3.92 -0.48
C ALA A 104 19.11 -3.69 -2.00
N SER A 105 19.78 -2.61 -2.43
CA SER A 105 19.96 -2.27 -3.84
C SER A 105 20.42 -3.48 -4.68
N GLY A 106 19.87 -3.66 -5.88
CA GLY A 106 20.15 -4.75 -6.80
C GLY A 106 19.56 -6.11 -6.42
N ASN A 107 18.88 -6.23 -5.27
CA ASN A 107 18.28 -7.48 -4.85
C ASN A 107 16.79 -7.55 -5.23
N PRO A 108 16.24 -8.77 -5.42
CA PRO A 108 14.81 -8.97 -5.64
C PRO A 108 13.97 -8.46 -4.49
N ALA A 109 12.94 -7.67 -4.81
CA ALA A 109 11.88 -7.34 -3.87
C ALA A 109 11.14 -8.61 -3.43
N LYS A 110 10.64 -8.63 -2.20
CA LYS A 110 10.06 -9.84 -1.60
C LYS A 110 8.68 -9.59 -1.04
N LEU A 111 7.92 -10.66 -0.87
CA LEU A 111 6.73 -10.67 -0.04
C LEU A 111 7.09 -11.14 1.36
N GLY A 112 6.85 -10.29 2.36
CA GLY A 112 6.97 -10.65 3.77
C GLY A 112 5.60 -10.81 4.42
N ILE A 113 5.54 -11.59 5.49
CA ILE A 113 4.32 -11.77 6.31
C ILE A 113 4.28 -10.74 7.44
N ILE A 114 5.45 -10.23 7.84
CA ILE A 114 5.59 -9.23 8.90
C ILE A 114 5.75 -7.87 8.24
N CYS A 115 4.67 -7.09 8.23
CA CYS A 115 4.62 -5.77 7.60
C CYS A 115 5.03 -4.69 8.59
N THR A 116 6.31 -4.38 8.61
CA THR A 116 6.90 -3.40 9.52
C THR A 116 7.58 -2.29 8.75
N ALA A 117 7.29 -1.04 9.13
CA ALA A 117 8.04 0.11 8.66
C ALA A 117 9.47 0.09 9.25
N PRO A 118 10.50 0.56 8.53
CA PRO A 118 10.40 1.27 7.25
C PRO A 118 10.39 0.35 6.01
N ASP A 119 10.74 -0.93 6.15
CA ASP A 119 11.02 -1.80 4.99
C ASP A 119 9.81 -2.12 4.11
N CYS A 120 8.61 -2.00 4.67
CA CYS A 120 7.35 -2.24 3.97
C CYS A 120 6.63 -0.95 3.53
N SER A 121 7.15 0.24 3.90
CA SER A 121 6.53 1.54 3.59
C SER A 121 6.97 2.05 2.23
N TRP A 122 6.01 2.37 1.37
CA TRP A 122 6.24 2.84 0.00
C TRP A 122 5.52 4.17 -0.27
N GLU A 123 6.25 5.17 -0.71
CA GLU A 123 5.73 6.42 -1.27
C GLU A 123 5.46 6.26 -2.76
N VAL A 124 4.26 6.66 -3.19
CA VAL A 124 3.87 6.67 -4.60
C VAL A 124 3.89 8.10 -5.08
N THR A 125 4.71 8.39 -6.09
CA THR A 125 4.87 9.76 -6.58
C THR A 125 3.69 10.14 -7.48
N SER A 126 3.03 11.27 -7.20
CA SER A 126 1.90 11.79 -7.99
C SER A 126 2.36 12.54 -9.26
N ASN A 127 3.11 11.88 -10.14
CA ASN A 127 3.61 12.43 -11.41
C ASN A 127 2.98 11.70 -12.61
N SER A 128 3.24 12.16 -13.84
CA SER A 128 2.84 11.44 -15.06
C SER A 128 3.57 10.10 -15.24
N LYS A 129 4.75 9.95 -14.63
CA LYS A 129 5.50 8.69 -14.50
C LYS A 129 5.69 8.35 -13.01
N PRO A 130 4.68 7.79 -12.33
CA PRO A 130 4.77 7.44 -10.91
C PRO A 130 5.91 6.44 -10.62
N GLN A 131 6.71 6.78 -9.61
CA GLN A 131 7.66 5.85 -8.98
C GLN A 131 7.12 5.40 -7.63
N ILE A 132 7.29 4.11 -7.33
CA ILE A 132 7.00 3.52 -6.03
C ILE A 132 8.34 3.42 -5.29
N SER A 133 8.51 4.20 -4.23
CA SER A 133 9.81 4.45 -3.61
C SER A 133 9.79 4.30 -2.10
N LYS A 134 10.95 4.07 -1.50
CA LYS A 134 11.15 4.04 -0.05
C LYS A 134 12.34 4.93 0.28
N LYS A 135 12.17 5.79 1.27
CA LYS A 135 13.25 6.59 1.83
C LYS A 135 14.09 5.77 2.82
N LEU A 136 15.41 5.82 2.66
CA LEU A 136 16.39 5.19 3.53
C LEU A 136 16.75 6.14 4.70
N ALA A 137 17.34 5.59 5.75
CA ALA A 137 17.75 6.36 6.93
C ALA A 137 18.84 7.40 6.61
N ASP A 138 19.66 7.16 5.59
CA ASP A 138 20.69 8.09 5.10
C ASP A 138 20.12 9.22 4.22
N GLY A 139 18.80 9.25 4.01
CA GLY A 139 18.10 10.25 3.21
C GLY A 139 18.01 9.92 1.72
N SER A 140 18.74 8.91 1.23
CA SER A 140 18.60 8.40 -0.13
C SER A 140 17.30 7.61 -0.31
N SER A 141 16.99 7.16 -1.53
CA SER A 141 15.74 6.44 -1.81
C SER A 141 15.94 5.27 -2.75
N LEU A 142 15.27 4.16 -2.44
CA LEU A 142 15.15 3.00 -3.34
C LEU A 142 13.79 3.03 -4.02
N CYS A 143 13.77 2.69 -5.30
CA CYS A 143 12.58 2.54 -6.10
C CYS A 143 12.38 1.07 -6.43
N LEU A 144 11.11 0.70 -6.58
CA LEU A 144 10.75 -0.53 -7.27
C LEU A 144 11.23 -0.41 -8.72
N ASP A 145 11.83 -1.48 -9.22
CA ASP A 145 12.47 -1.54 -10.52
C ASP A 145 12.28 -2.94 -11.12
N VAL A 146 12.53 -3.08 -12.41
CA VAL A 146 12.51 -4.36 -13.10
C VAL A 146 13.86 -4.64 -13.75
N ASP A 147 14.40 -5.84 -13.52
CA ASP A 147 15.64 -6.27 -14.17
C ASP A 147 15.41 -6.80 -15.59
N SER A 148 16.49 -7.13 -16.29
CA SER A 148 16.45 -7.67 -17.66
C SER A 148 15.75 -9.03 -17.77
N SER A 149 15.53 -9.73 -16.66
CA SER A 149 14.81 -11.00 -16.56
C SER A 149 13.35 -10.82 -16.13
N ASN A 150 12.85 -9.59 -16.15
CA ASN A 150 11.52 -9.20 -15.70
C ASN A 150 11.25 -9.48 -14.21
N VAL A 151 12.29 -9.59 -13.38
CA VAL A 151 12.18 -9.75 -11.93
C VAL A 151 12.07 -8.38 -11.29
N LEU A 152 11.16 -8.25 -10.33
CA LEU A 152 11.05 -7.06 -9.51
C LEU A 152 12.23 -6.98 -8.53
N VAL A 153 13.00 -5.90 -8.64
CA VAL A 153 14.16 -5.60 -7.80
C VAL A 153 13.99 -4.24 -7.13
N THR A 154 14.85 -3.96 -6.16
CA THR A 154 14.96 -2.62 -5.56
C THR A 154 16.27 -1.97 -5.97
N ASN A 155 16.24 -0.77 -6.53
CA ASN A 155 17.43 -0.03 -6.97
C ASN A 155 17.34 1.44 -6.55
N PRO A 156 18.43 2.22 -6.56
CA PRO A 156 18.37 3.65 -6.32
C PRO A 156 17.43 4.30 -7.32
N CYS A 157 16.61 5.24 -6.82
CA CYS A 157 15.66 5.94 -7.67
C CYS A 157 16.39 6.82 -8.68
N LEU A 158 16.04 6.66 -9.96
CA LEU A 158 16.66 7.40 -11.05
C LEU A 158 16.12 8.83 -11.20
N CYS A 159 14.85 9.09 -10.84
CA CYS A 159 14.16 10.34 -11.19
C CYS A 159 13.70 11.22 -10.02
N LEU A 160 13.86 10.79 -8.76
CA LEU A 160 13.29 11.53 -7.62
C LEU A 160 13.82 12.97 -7.45
N ASN A 161 14.95 13.31 -8.09
CA ASN A 161 15.59 14.63 -7.99
C ASN A 161 15.83 15.33 -9.35
N SER A 162 15.29 14.82 -10.46
CA SER A 162 15.56 15.38 -11.80
C SER A 162 14.42 16.28 -12.28
N ASN A 163 14.70 17.57 -12.51
CA ASN A 163 13.76 18.55 -13.10
C ASN A 163 13.61 18.43 -14.64
N GLY A 164 13.63 17.23 -15.22
CA GLY A 164 13.61 17.04 -16.68
C GLY A 164 13.15 15.66 -17.15
N ASP A 165 13.34 15.37 -18.44
CA ASP A 165 13.08 14.06 -19.06
C ASP A 165 13.96 12.99 -18.43
N CYS A 166 13.39 12.26 -17.47
CA CYS A 166 14.05 11.17 -16.81
C CYS A 166 13.68 9.83 -17.47
N ALA A 167 14.69 9.16 -18.03
CA ALA A 167 14.57 7.84 -18.64
C ALA A 167 14.71 6.74 -17.57
N ALA A 168 13.66 6.55 -16.76
CA ALA A 168 13.57 5.46 -15.78
C ALA A 168 12.37 4.58 -16.06
N ASP A 169 12.19 4.18 -17.31
CA ASP A 169 11.04 3.41 -17.73
C ASP A 169 10.92 2.08 -16.92
N SER A 170 12.05 1.47 -16.54
CA SER A 170 12.04 0.27 -15.68
C SER A 170 11.54 0.50 -14.24
N GLN A 171 11.50 1.76 -13.78
CA GLN A 171 11.07 2.15 -12.43
C GLN A 171 9.68 2.79 -12.41
N TRP A 172 8.98 2.79 -13.54
CA TRP A 172 7.64 3.35 -13.64
C TRP A 172 6.58 2.29 -13.35
N PHE A 173 5.83 2.50 -12.27
CA PHE A 173 4.72 1.65 -11.88
C PHE A 173 3.46 2.45 -11.54
N GLU A 174 2.31 1.93 -11.96
CA GLU A 174 1.00 2.50 -11.66
C GLU A 174 0.17 1.53 -10.82
N ILE A 175 -0.49 2.04 -9.79
CA ILE A 175 -1.48 1.29 -9.02
C ILE A 175 -2.85 1.56 -9.64
N THR A 176 -3.36 0.60 -10.41
CA THR A 176 -4.59 0.77 -11.19
C THR A 176 -5.70 -0.15 -10.67
N PRO A 177 -6.99 0.24 -10.75
CA PRO A 177 -8.09 -0.66 -10.43
C PRO A 177 -8.01 -1.92 -11.27
N ARG A 178 -8.28 -3.06 -10.65
CA ARG A 178 -8.39 -4.33 -11.37
C ARG A 178 -9.77 -4.44 -11.98
N ASP A 179 -9.85 -4.78 -13.25
CA ASP A 179 -11.11 -5.15 -13.91
C ASP A 179 -11.59 -6.51 -13.42
N THR A 180 -12.23 -6.53 -12.25
CA THR A 180 -12.99 -7.70 -11.86
C THR A 180 -14.24 -7.70 -12.72
N LYS A 181 -14.35 -8.63 -13.68
CA LYS A 181 -15.61 -8.95 -14.36
C LYS A 181 -16.64 -9.43 -13.32
N GLY A 182 -17.22 -8.50 -12.57
CA GLY A 182 -18.56 -8.65 -12.02
C GLY A 182 -19.51 -8.32 -13.15
N GLY A 183 -20.39 -9.24 -13.52
CA GLY A 183 -21.34 -9.05 -14.62
C GLY A 183 -22.13 -7.75 -14.46
N GLY A 184 -21.81 -6.76 -15.29
CA GLY A 184 -22.47 -5.46 -15.36
C GLY A 184 -21.81 -4.63 -16.45
N ASN A 185 -22.60 -4.15 -17.41
CA ASN A 185 -22.15 -3.52 -18.65
C ASN A 185 -21.09 -2.43 -18.41
N SER A 186 -19.99 -2.54 -19.17
CA SER A 186 -18.84 -1.63 -19.15
C SER A 186 -19.28 -0.22 -19.59
N GLY A 187 -19.36 0.68 -18.61
CA GLY A 187 -19.22 2.11 -18.82
C GLY A 187 -17.84 2.50 -18.30
N THR A 188 -16.97 2.97 -19.21
CA THR A 188 -15.63 3.47 -18.91
C THR A 188 -15.72 4.59 -17.86
N LEU A 189 -15.16 4.39 -16.67
CA LEU A 189 -15.05 5.45 -15.67
C LEU A 189 -13.81 6.31 -15.96
N PRO A 190 -13.92 7.65 -15.92
CA PRO A 190 -12.78 8.53 -16.13
C PRO A 190 -11.80 8.48 -14.95
N VAL A 191 -10.51 8.57 -15.27
CA VAL A 191 -9.34 8.55 -14.37
C VAL A 191 -9.39 9.58 -13.22
N SER A 192 -10.28 10.57 -13.33
CA SER A 192 -10.43 11.67 -12.36
C SER A 192 -11.04 11.28 -11.01
N SER A 193 -11.51 10.05 -10.81
CA SER A 193 -12.07 9.60 -9.52
C SER A 193 -11.04 8.92 -8.59
N LEU A 194 -9.81 8.65 -9.05
CA LEU A 194 -8.77 8.04 -8.22
C LEU A 194 -7.99 9.07 -7.38
N THR A 195 -8.01 10.35 -7.78
CA THR A 195 -7.27 11.42 -7.09
C THR A 195 -7.91 11.90 -5.79
N SER A 196 -9.17 11.54 -5.50
CA SER A 196 -9.85 11.95 -4.27
C SER A 196 -9.78 10.93 -3.13
N SER A 197 -9.04 9.83 -3.31
CA SER A 197 -8.95 8.74 -2.33
C SER A 197 -7.53 8.34 -1.91
N LEU A 198 -6.53 9.04 -2.45
CA LEU A 198 -5.19 9.07 -1.88
C LEU A 198 -5.08 10.33 -1.01
N PRO A 199 -4.64 10.23 0.26
CA PRO A 199 -4.38 11.39 1.09
C PRO A 199 -3.24 12.26 0.55
#